data_AF-A0A7W1HCL6-F1
#
_entry.id   AF-A0A7W1HCL6-F1
#
_cell.length_a   1.000
_cell.length_b   1.000
_cell.length_c   1.000
_cell.angle_alpha   90.00
_cell.angle_beta   90.00
_cell.angle_gamma   90.00
#
_symmetry.space_group_name_H-M   'P 1'
#
loop_
_entity.id
_entity.type
_entity.pdbx_description
1 polymer ?
#
loop_
_entity_poly.entity_id
_entity_poly.type
_entity_poly.pdbx_seq_one_letter_code
_entity_poly.pdbx_strand_id
1 'polypeptide(L)'
;AKWLLSPDPGSGTVTAADLEAAGAQTDTSDEPQDATSTSRRMDPYYLYITLPGEPDPSFLILQPFVPVSENNKQTRLVSFMVAKSDPATYGEMTAFEMPQDRSVLGPVQVDNEINSTAEISRQLTLLDQRGSSVIQGSMQLIPVGDSIVYIRPIYVQGVGNSSFPQFRFVVVFTPGRQAILASNVEDGLNQLFGLAPSPDTPTDETPPDQGEPATGGDVQALLDEAAQKFNDAQDALQSGDLGRYQQLIDEVGDLIEQARGAAAPAPSPPTTTPANAQQT
;
A
#
# COMPACT_ATOMS: atom_id res chain seq x y z
N ALA A 1 12.26 29.60 14.08
CA ALA A 1 12.76 28.27 14.50
C ALA A 1 13.72 27.76 13.42
N LYS A 2 14.67 26.88 13.74
CA LYS A 2 15.53 26.26 12.70
C LYS A 2 14.90 24.94 12.24
N TRP A 3 14.91 24.67 10.94
CA TRP A 3 14.37 23.45 10.32
C TRP A 3 15.49 22.67 9.63
N LEU A 4 15.31 21.34 9.53
CA LEU A 4 16.16 20.42 8.78
C LEU A 4 15.31 19.68 7.75
N LEU A 5 15.97 19.19 6.70
CA LEU A 5 15.36 18.21 5.80
C LEU A 5 14.89 16.99 6.59
N SER A 6 13.72 16.46 6.24
CA SER A 6 13.23 15.23 6.85
C SER A 6 14.27 14.11 6.66
N PRO A 7 14.54 13.29 7.68
CA PRO A 7 15.21 12.03 7.46
C PRO A 7 14.41 11.17 6.47
N ASP A 8 15.13 10.50 5.58
CA ASP A 8 14.55 9.49 4.71
C ASP A 8 14.29 8.22 5.53
N PRO A 9 13.04 7.69 5.57
CA PRO A 9 12.79 6.36 6.14
C PRO A 9 13.51 5.24 5.38
N GLY A 10 14.10 5.55 4.22
CA GLY A 10 14.96 4.69 3.43
C GLY A 10 14.18 3.97 2.34
N SER A 11 14.81 3.88 1.17
CA SER A 11 14.45 2.84 0.21
C SER A 11 15.11 1.54 0.66
N GLY A 12 14.34 0.50 0.98
CA GLY A 12 14.85 -0.76 1.52
C GLY A 12 15.78 -1.50 0.56
N THR A 13 17.04 -1.09 0.48
CA THR A 13 18.29 -1.79 0.17
C THR A 13 19.35 -0.69 0.10
N VAL A 14 20.17 -0.54 1.15
CA VAL A 14 21.35 0.30 1.08
C VAL A 14 22.38 -0.45 0.23
N THR A 15 22.65 0.02 -0.99
CA THR A 15 23.72 -0.53 -1.83
C THR A 15 25.10 -0.10 -1.29
N ALA A 16 26.18 -0.77 -1.68
CA ALA A 16 27.53 -0.29 -1.34
C ALA A 16 27.79 1.13 -1.91
N ALA A 17 27.17 1.46 -3.05
CA ALA A 17 27.20 2.81 -3.64
C ALA A 17 26.46 3.84 -2.78
N ASP A 18 25.40 3.43 -2.09
CA ASP A 18 24.67 4.28 -1.13
C ASP A 18 25.50 4.64 0.11
N LEU A 19 26.41 3.75 0.51
CA LEU A 19 27.37 3.98 1.59
C LEU A 19 28.57 4.82 1.12
N GLU A 20 29.01 4.67 -0.13
CA GLU A 20 30.03 5.54 -0.74
C GLU A 20 29.51 6.97 -0.97
N ALA A 21 28.26 7.13 -1.41
CA ALA A 21 27.63 8.44 -1.57
C ALA A 21 27.43 9.16 -0.23
N ALA A 22 27.20 8.42 0.88
CA ALA A 22 27.18 8.98 2.22
C ALA A 22 28.56 9.43 2.73
N GLY A 23 29.65 8.92 2.12
CA GLY A 23 31.03 9.36 2.37
C GLY A 23 31.49 10.52 1.48
N ALA A 24 30.76 10.81 0.40
CA ALA A 24 31.04 11.93 -0.50
C ALA A 24 30.24 13.17 -0.06
N GLN A 25 30.44 13.63 1.18
CA GLN A 25 30.10 15.00 1.54
C GLN A 25 30.96 15.91 0.65
N THR A 26 30.31 16.67 -0.23
CA THR A 26 30.95 17.76 -0.94
C THR A 26 31.38 18.78 0.10
N ASP A 27 32.69 18.92 0.25
CA ASP A 27 33.35 19.99 1.00
C ASP A 27 32.91 21.33 0.39
N THR A 28 31.81 21.87 0.91
CA THR A 28 31.39 23.25 0.71
C THR A 28 31.61 23.95 2.03
N SER A 29 32.81 24.52 2.13
CA SER A 29 33.33 25.18 3.30
C SER A 29 32.57 26.49 3.56
N ASP A 30 31.39 26.44 4.20
CA ASP A 30 30.82 27.50 5.06
C ASP A 30 29.44 27.18 5.70
N GLU A 31 29.04 25.92 5.86
CA GLU A 31 27.80 25.60 6.60
C GLU A 31 28.03 25.50 8.13
N PRO A 32 27.13 26.08 8.96
CA PRO A 32 27.23 26.03 10.41
C PRO A 32 27.02 24.61 10.92
N GLN A 33 28.13 23.96 11.30
CA GLN A 33 28.26 22.72 12.07
C GLN A 33 26.99 21.87 12.15
N ASP A 34 26.86 20.97 11.18
CA ASP A 34 25.88 19.90 11.15
C ASP A 34 25.75 19.23 12.52
N ALA A 35 24.52 19.22 13.04
CA ALA A 35 24.13 18.23 14.02
C ALA A 35 24.26 16.86 13.34
N THR A 36 25.38 16.17 13.59
CA THR A 36 25.76 14.86 13.02
C THR A 36 24.55 13.97 12.80
N SER A 37 24.03 13.94 11.57
CA SER A 37 22.87 13.14 11.23
C SER A 37 23.32 11.73 10.90
N THR A 38 22.90 10.76 11.70
CA THR A 38 23.18 9.33 11.47
C THR A 38 22.30 8.70 10.38
N SER A 39 21.44 9.49 9.71
CA SER A 39 20.43 9.03 8.76
C SER A 39 20.43 9.90 7.49
N ARG A 40 20.30 9.27 6.32
CA ARG A 40 20.10 9.95 5.02
C ARG A 40 18.91 10.92 5.09
N ARG A 41 18.98 12.01 4.33
CA ARG A 41 17.88 12.98 4.18
C ARG A 41 17.02 12.64 2.97
N MET A 42 15.74 12.96 3.03
CA MET A 42 14.86 12.82 1.87
C MET A 42 15.32 13.74 0.77
N ASP A 43 15.58 13.17 -0.41
CA ASP A 43 15.78 13.93 -1.63
C ASP A 43 14.47 14.62 -2.04
N PRO A 44 14.56 15.80 -2.68
CA PRO A 44 13.40 16.46 -3.23
C PRO A 44 12.86 15.66 -4.43
N TYR A 45 11.55 15.63 -4.60
CA TYR A 45 10.91 14.85 -5.66
C TYR A 45 9.88 15.66 -6.43
N TYR A 46 9.75 15.33 -7.71
CA TYR A 46 8.83 16.00 -8.62
C TYR A 46 7.41 15.46 -8.50
N LEU A 47 6.43 16.35 -8.56
CA LEU A 47 5.02 16.05 -8.53
C LEU A 47 4.30 16.86 -9.62
N TYR A 48 3.20 16.32 -10.12
CA TYR A 48 2.22 17.04 -10.91
C TYR A 48 0.89 17.03 -10.16
N ILE A 49 0.61 18.11 -9.42
CA ILE A 49 -0.52 18.19 -8.47
C ILE A 49 -1.11 19.60 -8.42
N THR A 50 -2.35 19.70 -7.94
CA THR A 50 -2.95 21.00 -7.57
C THR A 50 -2.55 21.35 -6.14
N LEU A 51 -1.87 22.47 -5.95
CA LEU A 51 -1.49 22.96 -4.62
C LEU A 51 -2.73 23.46 -3.84
N PRO A 52 -2.73 23.38 -2.50
CA PRO A 52 -3.79 23.96 -1.69
C PRO A 52 -4.00 25.45 -1.99
N GLY A 53 -5.22 25.83 -2.35
CA GLY A 53 -5.58 27.21 -2.69
C GLY A 53 -5.39 27.59 -4.16
N GLU A 54 -4.84 26.70 -4.98
CA GLU A 54 -4.71 26.91 -6.43
C GLU A 54 -5.81 26.16 -7.21
N PRO A 55 -6.28 26.72 -8.34
CA PRO A 55 -7.34 26.08 -9.14
C PRO A 55 -6.81 24.99 -10.09
N ASP A 56 -5.55 25.12 -10.54
CA ASP A 56 -4.97 24.30 -11.61
C ASP A 56 -3.78 23.47 -11.11
N PRO A 57 -3.54 22.27 -11.66
CA PRO A 57 -2.36 21.48 -11.36
C PRO A 57 -1.09 22.12 -11.93
N SER A 58 0.02 22.00 -11.20
CA SER A 58 1.34 22.47 -11.61
C SER A 58 2.39 21.37 -11.49
N PHE A 59 3.40 21.43 -12.36
CA PHE A 59 4.59 20.59 -12.22
C PHE A 59 5.55 21.28 -11.24
N LEU A 60 5.91 20.61 -10.16
CA LEU A 60 6.69 21.19 -9.06
C LEU A 60 7.64 20.17 -8.45
N ILE A 61 8.65 20.66 -7.74
CA ILE A 61 9.50 19.84 -6.86
C ILE A 61 9.13 20.13 -5.40
N LEU A 62 9.07 19.10 -4.56
CA LEU A 62 8.67 19.20 -3.16
C LEU A 62 9.76 18.67 -2.21
N GLN A 63 9.96 19.37 -1.09
CA GLN A 63 10.88 18.99 -0.02
C GLN A 63 10.21 19.10 1.38
N PRO A 64 10.08 18.01 2.14
CA PRO A 64 9.57 18.05 3.52
C PRO A 64 10.65 18.43 4.55
N PHE A 65 10.23 19.14 5.60
CA PHE A 65 11.08 19.61 6.70
C PHE A 65 10.57 19.17 8.08
N VAL A 66 11.53 18.86 8.96
CA VAL A 66 11.34 18.58 10.38
C VAL A 66 12.16 19.58 11.23
N PRO A 67 11.88 19.75 12.52
CA PRO A 67 12.70 20.62 13.37
C PRO A 67 14.16 20.15 13.48
N VAL A 68 15.08 21.10 13.66
CA VAL A 68 16.43 20.77 14.15
C VAL A 68 16.33 20.13 15.53
N SER A 69 16.95 18.96 15.72
CA SER A 69 17.06 18.32 17.02
C SER A 69 18.33 17.50 17.13
N GLU A 70 18.84 17.34 18.36
CA GLU A 70 19.94 16.42 18.63
C GLU A 70 19.56 15.00 18.19
N ASN A 71 20.41 14.39 17.37
CA ASN A 71 20.24 13.02 16.85
C ASN A 71 18.91 12.79 16.12
N ASN A 72 18.31 13.80 15.49
CA ASN A 72 17.05 13.68 14.73
C ASN A 72 15.87 13.14 15.54
N LYS A 73 15.84 13.35 16.86
CA LYS A 73 14.74 12.86 17.72
C LYS A 73 13.38 13.50 17.37
N GLN A 74 13.37 14.70 16.81
CA GLN A 74 12.16 15.37 16.37
C GLN A 74 11.89 15.02 14.89
N THR A 75 10.97 14.09 14.68
CA THR A 75 10.59 13.58 13.35
C THR A 75 9.20 14.04 12.92
N ARG A 76 8.64 15.06 13.59
CA ARG A 76 7.33 15.65 13.25
C ARG A 76 7.49 16.58 12.04
N LEU A 77 6.57 16.50 11.08
CA LEU A 77 6.56 17.44 9.97
C LEU A 77 6.20 18.83 10.50
N VAL A 78 7.00 19.84 10.15
CA VAL A 78 6.71 21.25 10.50
C VAL A 78 6.48 22.13 9.29
N SER A 79 7.00 21.75 8.14
CA SER A 79 6.71 22.43 6.88
C SER A 79 7.09 21.54 5.70
N PHE A 80 6.63 21.92 4.53
CA PHE A 80 7.22 21.49 3.27
C PHE A 80 7.39 22.71 2.37
N MET A 81 8.37 22.65 1.49
CA MET A 81 8.61 23.68 0.48
C MET A 81 8.35 23.08 -0.89
N VAL A 82 7.78 23.89 -1.77
CA VAL A 82 7.64 23.56 -3.19
C VAL A 82 8.32 24.61 -4.04
N ALA A 83 8.86 24.20 -5.18
CA ALA A 83 9.29 25.11 -6.23
C ALA A 83 8.63 24.72 -7.56
N LYS A 84 7.94 25.67 -8.19
CA LYS A 84 7.22 25.43 -9.44
C LYS A 84 8.20 25.30 -10.61
N SER A 85 7.87 24.40 -11.53
CA SER A 85 8.66 24.07 -12.73
C SER A 85 7.93 24.41 -14.03
N ASP A 86 6.71 24.94 -13.97
CA ASP A 86 5.98 25.39 -15.16
C ASP A 86 6.56 26.70 -15.72
N PRO A 87 6.60 26.91 -17.06
CA PRO A 87 7.26 28.06 -17.66
C PRO A 87 6.79 29.43 -17.15
N ALA A 88 5.50 29.57 -16.82
CA ALA A 88 4.92 30.83 -16.37
C ALA A 88 5.30 31.20 -14.93
N THR A 89 5.61 30.21 -14.10
CA THR A 89 5.88 30.36 -12.65
C THR A 89 7.19 29.69 -12.25
N TYR A 90 8.11 29.53 -13.21
CA TYR A 90 9.32 28.72 -13.03
C TYR A 90 10.20 29.31 -11.92
N GLY A 91 10.58 28.47 -10.96
CA GLY A 91 11.42 28.87 -9.83
C GLY A 91 10.66 29.58 -8.70
N GLU A 92 9.35 29.78 -8.80
CA GLU A 92 8.56 30.30 -7.69
C GLU A 92 8.52 29.29 -6.55
N MET A 93 9.04 29.69 -5.38
CA MET A 93 9.12 28.87 -4.19
C MET A 93 8.04 29.26 -3.18
N THR A 94 7.33 28.28 -2.65
CA THR A 94 6.34 28.49 -1.58
C THR A 94 6.59 27.51 -0.44
N ALA A 95 6.64 28.00 0.79
CA ALA A 95 6.73 27.18 1.99
C ALA A 95 5.37 27.09 2.67
N PHE A 96 4.91 25.86 2.92
CA PHE A 96 3.69 25.56 3.64
C PHE A 96 4.05 25.13 5.06
N GLU A 97 3.64 25.92 6.04
CA GLU A 97 3.89 25.64 7.45
C GLU A 97 2.76 24.79 8.05
N MET A 98 3.14 23.77 8.82
CA MET A 98 2.18 22.97 9.54
C MET A 98 1.67 23.75 10.75
N PRO A 99 0.36 23.69 11.04
CA PRO A 99 -0.21 24.40 12.18
C PRO A 99 0.35 23.84 13.50
N GLN A 100 0.57 24.74 14.45
CA GLN A 100 1.30 24.44 15.69
C GLN A 100 0.45 23.71 16.74
N ASP A 101 -0.87 23.77 16.60
CA ASP A 101 -1.87 23.19 17.52
C ASP A 101 -2.11 21.69 17.27
N ARG A 102 -1.78 21.17 16.08
CA ARG A 102 -1.91 19.75 15.72
C ARG A 102 -0.57 19.11 15.39
N SER A 103 -0.41 17.86 15.81
CA SER A 103 0.79 17.08 15.49
C SER A 103 0.65 16.43 14.11
N VAL A 104 1.44 16.87 13.13
CA VAL A 104 1.47 16.27 11.79
C VAL A 104 2.60 15.26 11.72
N LEU A 105 2.27 14.00 11.45
CA LEU A 105 3.27 12.92 11.37
C LEU A 105 4.29 13.23 10.28
N GLY A 106 5.57 13.16 10.61
CA GLY A 106 6.61 13.24 9.59
C GLY A 106 6.88 11.89 8.93
N PRO A 107 7.64 11.88 7.83
CA PRO A 107 7.87 10.68 7.03
C PRO A 107 8.32 9.46 7.85
N VAL A 108 9.34 9.58 8.71
CA VAL A 108 9.81 8.46 9.55
C VAL A 108 8.71 7.92 10.48
N GLN A 109 7.83 8.78 10.98
CA GLN A 109 6.73 8.31 11.84
C GLN A 109 5.68 7.55 11.04
N VAL A 110 5.37 8.02 9.83
CA VAL A 110 4.44 7.32 8.93
C VAL A 110 5.00 5.96 8.50
N ASP A 111 6.30 5.87 8.22
CA ASP A 111 6.96 4.59 7.94
C ASP A 111 6.79 3.59 9.10
N ASN A 112 7.02 4.03 10.35
CA ASN A 112 6.79 3.18 11.51
C ASN A 112 5.33 2.73 11.66
N GLU A 113 4.36 3.60 11.37
CA GLU A 113 2.94 3.26 11.39
C GLU A 113 2.55 2.26 10.30
N ILE A 114 3.12 2.41 9.10
CA ILE A 114 2.96 1.48 8.00
C ILE A 114 3.51 0.09 8.38
N ASN A 115 4.73 0.05 8.94
CA ASN A 115 5.36 -1.21 9.34
C ASN A 115 4.71 -1.85 10.58
N SER A 116 4.06 -1.09 11.45
CA SER A 116 3.33 -1.61 12.61
C SER A 116 1.94 -2.15 12.24
N THR A 117 1.39 -1.74 11.09
CA THR A 117 0.09 -2.21 10.60
C THR A 117 0.15 -3.71 10.30
N ALA A 118 -0.71 -4.50 10.98
CA ALA A 118 -0.64 -5.97 10.98
C ALA A 118 -0.81 -6.60 9.58
N GLU A 119 -1.69 -6.04 8.75
CA GLU A 119 -1.90 -6.53 7.38
C GLU A 119 -0.66 -6.30 6.51
N ILE A 120 -0.11 -5.08 6.55
CA ILE A 120 1.07 -4.67 5.78
C ILE A 120 2.29 -5.48 6.22
N SER A 121 2.56 -5.55 7.53
CA SER A 121 3.72 -6.28 8.07
C SER A 121 3.69 -7.77 7.72
N ARG A 122 2.52 -8.40 7.75
CA ARG A 122 2.33 -9.77 7.28
C ARG A 122 2.65 -9.90 5.80
N GLN A 123 2.15 -9.00 4.97
CA GLN A 123 2.37 -9.04 3.53
C GLN A 123 3.84 -8.80 3.16
N LEU A 124 4.51 -7.83 3.78
CA LEU A 124 5.94 -7.59 3.61
C LEU A 124 6.75 -8.83 4.02
N THR A 125 6.43 -9.43 5.17
CA THR A 125 7.10 -10.65 5.64
C THR A 125 6.90 -11.81 4.68
N LEU A 126 5.74 -11.96 4.03
CA LEU A 126 5.48 -13.02 3.06
C LEU A 126 6.27 -12.85 1.76
N LEU A 127 6.46 -11.61 1.33
CA LEU A 127 7.24 -11.30 0.13
C LEU A 127 8.74 -11.34 0.37
N ASP A 128 9.18 -11.10 1.59
CA ASP A 128 10.59 -11.13 2.01
C ASP A 128 11.00 -12.55 2.43
N GLN A 129 10.71 -13.54 1.58
CA GLN A 129 10.96 -14.96 1.85
C GLN A 129 11.52 -15.71 0.65
N ARG A 130 12.18 -16.85 0.94
CA ARG A 130 12.57 -17.89 -0.03
C ARG A 130 13.26 -17.35 -1.28
N GLY A 131 14.24 -16.45 -1.09
CA GLY A 131 15.01 -15.88 -2.19
C GLY A 131 14.30 -14.75 -2.92
N SER A 132 13.34 -14.08 -2.29
CA SER A 132 12.87 -12.76 -2.67
C SER A 132 13.21 -11.76 -1.57
N SER A 133 13.45 -10.51 -1.96
CA SER A 133 13.70 -9.39 -1.05
C SER A 133 12.75 -8.25 -1.36
N VAL A 134 12.16 -7.67 -0.32
CA VAL A 134 11.28 -6.52 -0.43
C VAL A 134 12.09 -5.23 -0.42
N ILE A 135 11.84 -4.39 -1.43
CA ILE A 135 12.33 -3.02 -1.48
C ILE A 135 11.16 -2.09 -1.22
N GLN A 136 11.14 -1.45 -0.07
CA GLN A 136 10.21 -0.36 0.18
C GLN A 136 10.75 0.87 -0.55
N GLY A 137 10.00 1.46 -1.49
CA GLY A 137 10.44 2.61 -2.26
C GLY A 137 10.43 3.92 -1.45
N SER A 138 10.91 4.99 -2.09
CA SER A 138 10.90 6.33 -1.51
C SER A 138 9.48 6.78 -1.20
N MET A 139 9.28 7.29 0.01
CA MET A 139 7.97 7.79 0.42
C MET A 139 7.72 9.18 -0.16
N GLN A 140 6.53 9.37 -0.71
CA GLN A 140 6.08 10.63 -1.27
C GLN A 140 5.01 11.24 -0.37
N LEU A 141 5.24 12.47 0.06
CA LEU A 141 4.26 13.32 0.74
C LEU A 141 3.54 14.18 -0.29
N ILE A 142 2.21 14.10 -0.32
CA ILE A 142 1.35 14.83 -1.25
C ILE A 142 0.33 15.66 -0.45
N PRO A 143 0.36 17.01 -0.56
CA PRO A 143 -0.66 17.85 0.06
C PRO A 143 -1.98 17.76 -0.73
N VAL A 144 -3.09 17.54 -0.03
CA VAL A 144 -4.44 17.46 -0.62
C VAL A 144 -5.41 18.21 0.29
N GLY A 145 -5.94 19.34 -0.19
CA GLY A 145 -6.77 20.24 0.63
C GLY A 145 -6.03 20.65 1.91
N ASP A 146 -6.66 20.44 3.07
CA ASP A 146 -6.10 20.76 4.39
C ASP A 146 -5.33 19.60 5.05
N SER A 147 -5.09 18.53 4.29
CA SER A 147 -4.51 17.27 4.76
C SER A 147 -3.33 16.82 3.89
N ILE A 148 -2.68 15.75 4.33
CA ILE A 148 -1.51 15.18 3.67
C ILE A 148 -1.74 13.69 3.45
N VAL A 149 -1.46 13.24 2.24
CA VAL A 149 -1.45 11.83 1.87
C VAL A 149 0.00 11.38 1.68
N TYR A 150 0.34 10.25 2.29
CA TYR A 150 1.64 9.60 2.16
C TYR A 150 1.47 8.39 1.27
N ILE A 151 2.34 8.28 0.26
CA ILE A 151 2.34 7.18 -0.69
C ILE A 151 3.69 6.50 -0.63
N ARG A 152 3.70 5.18 -0.46
CA ARG A 152 4.92 4.38 -0.51
C ARG A 152 4.79 3.20 -1.45
N PRO A 153 5.46 3.21 -2.61
CA PRO A 153 5.50 2.05 -3.49
C PRO A 153 6.36 0.94 -2.88
N ILE A 154 5.98 -0.31 -3.11
CA ILE A 154 6.69 -1.49 -2.61
C ILE A 154 7.03 -2.37 -3.81
N TYR A 155 8.31 -2.73 -3.89
CA TYR A 155 8.88 -3.54 -4.94
C TYR A 155 9.39 -4.87 -4.36
N VAL A 156 9.49 -5.87 -5.21
CA VAL A 156 10.08 -7.17 -4.88
C VAL A 156 11.14 -7.49 -5.92
N GLN A 157 12.27 -8.02 -5.46
CA GLN A 157 13.32 -8.54 -6.32
C GLN A 157 13.69 -9.97 -5.91
N GLY A 158 14.04 -10.82 -6.86
CA GLY A 158 14.59 -12.15 -6.58
C GLY A 158 16.07 -12.09 -6.23
N VAL A 159 16.57 -13.08 -5.48
CA VAL A 159 18.00 -13.23 -5.21
C VAL A 159 18.69 -13.84 -6.43
N GLY A 160 19.47 -13.02 -7.13
CA GLY A 160 20.25 -13.44 -8.31
C GLY A 160 20.88 -12.26 -9.02
N ASN A 161 21.97 -12.51 -9.75
CA ASN A 161 22.81 -11.47 -10.37
C ASN A 161 22.12 -10.70 -11.52
N SER A 162 20.88 -11.01 -11.85
CA SER A 162 20.10 -10.37 -12.93
C SER A 162 18.63 -10.20 -12.57
N SER A 163 18.32 -10.00 -11.28
CA SER A 163 16.96 -9.63 -10.87
C SER A 163 16.78 -8.12 -10.86
N PHE A 164 15.64 -7.65 -11.36
CA PHE A 164 15.26 -6.25 -11.34
C PHE A 164 14.07 -6.07 -10.39
N PRO A 165 14.02 -4.97 -9.62
CA PRO A 165 12.87 -4.67 -8.77
C PRO A 165 11.57 -4.57 -9.58
N GLN A 166 10.57 -5.34 -9.18
CA GLN A 166 9.23 -5.30 -9.76
C GLN A 166 8.26 -4.67 -8.78
N PHE A 167 7.46 -3.71 -9.25
CA PHE A 167 6.41 -3.11 -8.44
C PHE A 167 5.39 -4.18 -8.05
N ARG A 168 4.97 -4.18 -6.77
CA ARG A 168 4.04 -5.19 -6.24
C ARG A 168 2.78 -4.60 -5.64
N PHE A 169 2.90 -3.55 -4.84
CA PHE A 169 1.78 -2.80 -4.29
C PHE A 169 2.22 -1.42 -3.84
N VAL A 170 1.26 -0.59 -3.47
CA VAL A 170 1.48 0.71 -2.88
C VAL A 170 0.77 0.77 -1.53
N VAL A 171 1.42 1.42 -0.57
CA VAL A 171 0.79 1.78 0.70
C VAL A 171 0.37 3.24 0.63
N VAL A 172 -0.88 3.52 0.99
CA VAL A 172 -1.43 4.87 1.07
C VAL A 172 -1.86 5.12 2.52
N PHE A 173 -1.50 6.28 3.06
CA PHE A 173 -1.79 6.63 4.44
C PHE A 173 -2.12 8.11 4.58
N THR A 174 -3.03 8.44 5.49
CA THR A 174 -3.27 9.82 5.95
C THR A 174 -3.50 9.82 7.47
N PRO A 175 -3.03 10.85 8.20
CA PRO A 175 -3.25 10.93 9.64
C PRO A 175 -4.75 10.82 10.00
N GLY A 176 -5.05 10.00 11.01
CA GLY A 176 -6.44 9.76 11.46
C GLY A 176 -7.17 8.64 10.72
N ARG A 177 -6.52 7.97 9.76
CA ARG A 177 -7.00 6.73 9.12
C ARG A 177 -5.96 5.63 9.22
N GLN A 178 -6.38 4.39 8.99
CA GLN A 178 -5.48 3.25 8.89
C GLN A 178 -4.70 3.27 7.58
N ALA A 179 -3.47 2.76 7.58
CA ALA A 179 -2.70 2.56 6.35
C ALA A 179 -3.35 1.48 5.48
N ILE A 180 -3.49 1.78 4.18
CA ILE A 180 -4.11 0.90 3.19
C ILE A 180 -3.04 0.35 2.26
N LEU A 181 -3.04 -0.97 2.07
CA LEU A 181 -2.23 -1.65 1.05
C LEU A 181 -3.11 -1.90 -0.18
N ALA A 182 -2.65 -1.44 -1.35
CA ALA A 182 -3.43 -1.54 -2.58
C ALA A 182 -2.57 -1.85 -3.80
N SER A 183 -3.19 -2.37 -4.86
CA SER A 183 -2.53 -2.73 -6.12
C SER A 183 -2.04 -1.50 -6.90
N ASN A 184 -2.71 -0.37 -6.75
CA ASN A 184 -2.33 0.90 -7.35
C ASN A 184 -2.79 2.07 -6.47
N VAL A 185 -2.37 3.29 -6.81
CA VAL A 185 -2.63 4.49 -6.00
C VAL A 185 -4.12 4.83 -5.99
N GLU A 186 -4.82 4.66 -7.10
CA GLU A 186 -6.25 4.95 -7.23
C GLU A 186 -7.08 4.08 -6.29
N ASP A 187 -6.87 2.76 -6.31
CA ASP A 187 -7.52 1.81 -5.41
C ASP A 187 -7.22 2.14 -3.94
N GLY A 188 -5.96 2.48 -3.65
CA GLY A 188 -5.53 2.85 -2.30
C GLY A 188 -6.23 4.12 -1.79
N LEU A 189 -6.36 5.14 -2.64
CA LEU A 189 -7.09 6.37 -2.30
C LEU A 189 -8.59 6.11 -2.15
N ASN A 190 -9.18 5.32 -3.04
CA ASN A 190 -10.60 5.01 -3.00
C ASN A 190 -10.95 4.24 -1.71
N GLN A 191 -10.15 3.25 -1.33
CA GLN A 191 -10.31 2.54 -0.06
C GLN A 191 -10.04 3.45 1.14
N LEU A 192 -8.97 4.26 1.08
CA LEU A 192 -8.62 5.17 2.18
C LEU A 192 -9.74 6.17 2.47
N PHE A 193 -10.41 6.70 1.44
CA PHE A 193 -11.47 7.69 1.59
C PHE A 193 -12.89 7.09 1.61
N GLY A 194 -13.04 5.79 1.34
CA GLY A 194 -14.35 5.14 1.23
C GLY A 194 -15.14 5.59 0.00
N LEU A 195 -14.44 5.90 -1.10
CA LEU A 195 -15.01 6.39 -2.35
C LEU A 195 -15.34 5.27 -3.36
N ALA A 196 -14.85 4.05 -3.13
CA ALA A 196 -15.26 2.90 -3.93
C ALA A 196 -16.58 2.32 -3.42
N PRO A 197 -17.54 1.95 -4.29
CA PRO A 197 -18.33 0.75 -4.01
C PRO A 197 -17.36 -0.43 -3.88
N SER A 198 -17.64 -1.40 -3.00
CA SER A 198 -16.85 -2.64 -2.88
C SER A 198 -16.48 -3.17 -4.26
N PRO A 199 -15.23 -3.59 -4.50
CA PRO A 199 -14.83 -4.02 -5.83
C PRO A 199 -15.71 -5.19 -6.26
N ASP A 200 -16.48 -4.98 -7.33
CA ASP A 200 -16.84 -6.08 -8.21
C ASP A 200 -15.54 -6.79 -8.58
N THR A 201 -15.54 -8.10 -8.35
CA THR A 201 -14.42 -8.98 -8.67
C THR A 201 -14.08 -8.82 -10.16
N PRO A 202 -12.80 -8.81 -10.58
CA PRO A 202 -12.47 -8.69 -11.99
C PRO A 202 -13.08 -9.85 -12.77
N THR A 203 -14.04 -9.57 -13.64
CA THR A 203 -14.41 -10.47 -14.73
C THR A 203 -13.22 -10.51 -15.67
N ASP A 204 -12.37 -11.52 -15.51
CA ASP A 204 -11.30 -11.83 -16.44
C ASP A 204 -11.96 -12.21 -17.78
N GLU A 205 -11.66 -11.45 -18.83
CA GLU A 205 -12.01 -11.81 -20.21
C GLU A 205 -11.38 -13.18 -20.52
N THR A 206 -12.22 -14.20 -20.59
CA THR A 206 -11.83 -15.54 -21.02
C THR A 206 -11.54 -15.51 -22.54
N PRO A 207 -10.44 -16.12 -23.03
CA PRO A 207 -10.29 -16.46 -24.44
C PRO A 207 -11.42 -17.42 -24.88
N PRO A 208 -11.80 -17.48 -26.17
CA PRO A 208 -12.99 -18.23 -26.57
C PRO A 208 -12.84 -19.73 -26.30
N ASP A 209 -13.75 -20.21 -25.45
CA ASP A 209 -14.45 -21.48 -25.41
C ASP A 209 -13.84 -22.67 -26.18
N GLN A 210 -13.48 -23.71 -25.41
CA GLN A 210 -13.93 -25.07 -25.71
C GLN A 210 -13.79 -25.97 -24.49
N GLY A 211 -14.94 -26.30 -23.88
CA GLY A 211 -15.15 -27.58 -23.21
C GLY A 211 -15.68 -27.53 -21.79
N GLU A 212 -16.98 -27.24 -21.63
CA GLU A 212 -17.76 -27.67 -20.47
C GLU A 212 -17.67 -29.20 -20.27
N PRO A 213 -17.77 -29.65 -19.01
CA PRO A 213 -19.07 -30.12 -18.58
C PRO A 213 -19.60 -29.38 -17.34
N ALA A 214 -20.90 -29.07 -17.41
CA ALA A 214 -21.75 -28.45 -16.40
C ALA A 214 -21.59 -29.01 -14.97
N THR A 215 -21.14 -28.17 -14.03
CA THR A 215 -21.52 -28.19 -12.59
C THR A 215 -21.25 -26.84 -11.88
N GLY A 216 -21.27 -25.70 -12.61
CA GLY A 216 -20.88 -24.40 -12.06
C GLY A 216 -22.00 -23.51 -11.53
N GLY A 217 -23.27 -23.77 -11.92
CA GLY A 217 -24.40 -22.89 -11.59
C GLY A 217 -24.80 -22.90 -10.12
N ASP A 218 -24.76 -24.07 -9.47
CA ASP A 218 -25.19 -24.20 -8.07
C ASP A 218 -24.18 -23.61 -7.08
N VAL A 219 -22.88 -23.70 -7.38
CA VAL A 219 -21.84 -23.10 -6.54
C VAL A 219 -21.93 -21.58 -6.58
N GLN A 220 -22.12 -21.00 -7.76
CA GLN A 220 -22.22 -19.55 -7.91
C GLN A 220 -23.47 -19.00 -7.21
N ALA A 221 -24.62 -19.67 -7.34
CA ALA A 221 -25.85 -19.27 -6.67
C ALA A 221 -25.75 -19.32 -5.13
N LEU A 222 -25.06 -20.33 -4.57
CA LEU A 222 -24.81 -20.44 -3.13
C LEU A 222 -23.89 -19.32 -2.60
N LEU A 223 -22.91 -18.90 -3.41
CA LEU A 223 -22.01 -17.80 -3.05
C LEU A 223 -22.73 -16.44 -3.12
N ASP A 224 -23.60 -16.23 -4.11
CA ASP A 224 -24.41 -15.01 -4.22
C ASP A 224 -25.39 -14.89 -3.04
N GLU A 225 -26.03 -16.00 -2.65
CA GLU A 225 -26.93 -16.02 -1.48
C GLU A 225 -26.16 -15.75 -0.17
N ALA A 226 -24.95 -16.29 -0.03
CA ALA A 226 -24.10 -16.04 1.13
C ALA A 226 -23.68 -14.55 1.21
N ALA A 227 -23.34 -13.92 0.08
CA ALA A 227 -23.02 -12.50 0.03
C ALA A 227 -24.21 -11.63 0.44
N GLN A 228 -25.43 -12.00 0.01
CA GLN A 228 -26.64 -11.29 0.40
C GLN A 228 -26.92 -11.40 1.90
N LYS A 229 -26.85 -12.60 2.49
CA LYS A 229 -27.05 -12.78 3.94
C LYS A 229 -25.99 -12.11 4.78
N PHE A 230 -24.76 -12.00 4.28
CA PHE A 230 -23.71 -11.24 4.94
C PHE A 230 -24.02 -9.75 4.98
N ASN A 231 -24.55 -9.17 3.90
CA ASN A 231 -24.99 -7.78 3.88
C ASN A 231 -26.15 -7.53 4.85
N ASP A 232 -27.14 -8.42 4.88
CA ASP A 232 -28.24 -8.36 5.85
C ASP A 232 -27.74 -8.45 7.31
N ALA A 233 -26.67 -9.22 7.55
CA ALA A 233 -26.04 -9.31 8.86
C ALA A 233 -25.41 -7.96 9.25
N GLN A 234 -24.72 -7.30 8.33
CA GLN A 234 -24.12 -5.99 8.57
C GLN A 234 -25.17 -4.92 8.91
N ASP A 235 -26.35 -4.98 8.27
CA ASP A 235 -27.49 -4.11 8.59
C ASP A 235 -28.09 -4.43 9.99
N ALA A 236 -28.16 -5.71 10.36
CA ALA A 236 -28.56 -6.14 11.70
C ALA A 236 -27.57 -5.66 12.78
N LEU A 237 -26.27 -5.66 12.48
CA LEU A 237 -25.22 -5.16 13.37
C LEU A 237 -25.33 -3.65 13.57
N GLN A 238 -25.58 -2.88 12.49
CA GLN A 238 -25.76 -1.43 12.55
C GLN A 238 -27.05 -1.03 13.29
N SER A 239 -28.11 -1.82 13.17
CA SER A 239 -29.37 -1.60 13.90
C SER A 239 -29.35 -2.11 15.34
N GLY A 240 -28.24 -2.74 15.78
CA GLY A 240 -28.06 -3.24 17.13
C GLY A 240 -28.80 -4.55 17.43
N ASP A 241 -29.32 -5.23 16.40
CA ASP A 241 -29.96 -6.54 16.52
C ASP A 241 -28.92 -7.66 16.46
N LEU A 242 -28.25 -7.88 17.59
CA LEU A 242 -27.22 -8.90 17.74
C LEU A 242 -27.76 -10.34 17.59
N GLY A 243 -29.05 -10.54 17.86
CA GLY A 243 -29.69 -11.85 17.70
C GLY A 243 -29.87 -12.20 16.23
N ARG A 244 -30.34 -11.23 15.43
CA ARG A 244 -30.48 -11.39 13.98
C ARG A 244 -29.12 -11.48 13.27
N TYR A 245 -28.13 -10.72 13.75
CA TYR A 245 -26.75 -10.82 13.25
C TYR A 245 -26.19 -12.23 13.40
N GLN A 246 -26.28 -12.84 14.60
CA GLN A 246 -25.74 -14.17 14.83
C GLN A 246 -26.38 -15.22 13.91
N GLN A 247 -27.71 -15.18 13.75
CA GLN A 247 -28.43 -16.08 12.86
C GLN A 247 -27.95 -15.97 11.41
N LEU A 248 -27.81 -14.75 10.90
CA LEU A 248 -27.40 -14.52 9.52
C LEU A 248 -25.94 -14.95 9.28
N ILE A 249 -25.05 -14.77 10.26
CA ILE A 249 -23.66 -15.23 10.16
C ILE A 249 -23.57 -16.77 10.18
N ASP A 250 -24.40 -17.44 11.00
CA ASP A 250 -24.47 -18.91 11.00
C ASP A 250 -24.97 -19.44 9.64
N GLU A 251 -26.01 -18.81 9.06
CA GLU A 251 -26.54 -19.16 7.74
C GLU A 251 -25.52 -18.93 6.60
N VAL A 252 -24.70 -17.88 6.69
CA VAL A 252 -23.58 -17.64 5.76
C VAL A 252 -22.54 -18.77 5.84
N GLY A 253 -22.20 -19.22 7.05
CA GLY A 253 -21.30 -20.34 7.27
C GLY A 253 -21.79 -21.63 6.59
N ASP A 254 -23.08 -21.93 6.76
CA ASP A 254 -23.72 -23.11 6.16
C ASP A 254 -23.73 -23.06 4.62
N LEU A 255 -23.96 -21.90 4.02
CA LEU A 255 -23.95 -21.72 2.56
C LEU A 255 -22.54 -21.87 1.97
N ILE A 256 -21.52 -21.35 2.65
CA ILE A 256 -20.12 -21.50 2.23
C ILE A 256 -19.69 -22.97 2.31
N GLU A 257 -20.12 -23.69 3.34
CA GLU A 257 -19.82 -25.12 3.48
C GLU A 257 -20.52 -25.96 2.40
N GLN A 258 -21.75 -25.61 2.02
CA GLN A 258 -22.46 -26.22 0.89
C GLN A 258 -21.76 -25.92 -0.44
N ALA A 259 -21.32 -24.68 -0.66
CA ALA A 259 -20.58 -24.30 -1.87
C ALA A 259 -19.25 -25.07 -1.98
N ARG A 260 -18.54 -25.25 -0.87
CA ARG A 260 -17.32 -26.06 -0.79
C ARG A 260 -17.58 -27.55 -1.05
N GLY A 261 -18.66 -28.09 -0.51
CA GLY A 261 -19.09 -29.47 -0.74
C GLY A 261 -19.47 -29.74 -2.20
N ALA A 262 -20.14 -28.77 -2.84
CA ALA A 262 -20.51 -28.83 -4.26
C ALA A 262 -19.31 -28.67 -5.22
N ALA A 263 -18.24 -28.00 -4.77
CA ALA A 263 -17.00 -27.85 -5.53
C ALA A 263 -16.00 -29.03 -5.38
N ALA A 264 -16.32 -30.04 -4.56
CA ALA A 264 -15.45 -31.20 -4.35
C ALA A 264 -15.59 -32.24 -5.49
N PRO A 265 -14.48 -32.71 -6.10
CA PRO A 265 -14.56 -33.74 -7.15
C PRO A 265 -15.03 -35.08 -6.57
N ALA A 266 -15.95 -35.74 -7.29
CA ALA A 266 -16.44 -37.08 -6.94
C ALA A 266 -15.30 -38.11 -6.81
N PRO A 267 -15.36 -39.04 -5.84
CA PRO A 267 -14.35 -40.09 -5.73
C PRO A 267 -14.45 -41.05 -6.93
N SER A 268 -13.32 -41.28 -7.61
CA SER A 268 -13.20 -42.24 -8.71
C SER A 268 -13.58 -43.66 -8.25
N PRO A 269 -14.34 -44.43 -9.06
CA PRO A 269 -14.66 -45.82 -8.73
C PRO A 269 -13.41 -46.71 -8.80
N PRO A 270 -13.35 -47.83 -8.05
CA PRO A 270 -12.21 -48.74 -8.10
C PRO A 270 -12.14 -49.48 -9.43
N THR A 271 -11.00 -49.39 -10.12
CA THR A 271 -10.72 -50.16 -11.33
C THR A 271 -10.49 -51.63 -10.98
N THR A 272 -11.54 -52.46 -11.09
CA THR A 272 -11.38 -53.91 -11.19
C THR A 272 -11.05 -54.29 -12.62
N THR A 273 -9.80 -54.66 -12.91
CA THR A 273 -9.43 -55.34 -14.15
C THR A 273 -9.31 -56.85 -13.87
N PRO A 274 -10.11 -57.71 -14.53
CA PRO A 274 -10.10 -59.15 -14.31
C PRO A 274 -8.94 -59.84 -15.04
N ALA A 275 -8.47 -60.93 -14.45
CA ALA A 275 -7.52 -61.88 -15.01
C ALA A 275 -8.15 -62.74 -16.12
N ASN A 276 -7.42 -62.97 -17.22
CA ASN A 276 -7.44 -64.20 -18.02
C ASN A 276 -6.22 -64.16 -18.96
N ALA A 277 -5.20 -65.01 -18.81
CA ALA A 277 -5.13 -66.44 -19.15
C ALA A 277 -5.09 -66.73 -20.67
N GLN A 278 -3.89 -67.13 -21.10
CA GLN A 278 -3.57 -68.25 -22.00
C GLN A 278 -3.53 -68.10 -23.53
N GLN A 279 -2.40 -68.63 -24.05
CA GLN A 279 -2.23 -69.50 -25.23
C GLN A 279 -2.36 -68.81 -26.61
N THR A 280 -1.49 -69.03 -27.60
CA THR A 280 -0.43 -70.03 -27.90
C THR A 280 0.50 -69.40 -28.93
#